data_AF-A0A1Q9NWB6-F1
#
_entry.id   AF-A0A1Q9NWB6-F1
#
_cell.length_a   1.000
_cell.length_b   1.000
_cell.length_c   1.000
_cell.angle_alpha   90.00
_cell.angle_beta   90.00
_cell.angle_gamma   90.00
#
_symmetry.space_group_name_H-M   'P 1'
#
loop_
_entity.id
_entity.type
_entity.pdbx_description
1 polymer ?
#
loop_
_entity_poly.entity_id
_entity_poly.type
_entity_poly.pdbx_seq_one_letter_code
_entity_poly.pdbx_strand_id
1 'polypeptide(L)'
;MTSNYSIILIWAKGAKQRRHILCKIYEAQTKGESMFVSKLAKNYQEKFELNGLKKISRSAIRKHIEILKEYGFIKPVNEGGKPEFLQVTEIGMKAIKKFEKDI
;
A
#
# COMPACT_ATOMS: atom_id res chain seq x y z
N MET A 1 -19.73 -0.59 8.79
CA MET A 1 -19.04 -0.49 7.47
C MET A 1 -17.98 -1.58 7.37
N THR A 2 -18.40 -2.83 7.18
CA THR A 2 -17.56 -4.01 7.50
C THR A 2 -17.44 -5.03 6.36
N SER A 3 -17.68 -4.64 5.09
CA SER A 3 -17.76 -5.63 3.99
C SER A 3 -16.91 -5.37 2.73
N ASN A 4 -16.13 -4.28 2.65
CA ASN A 4 -15.39 -3.95 1.41
C ASN A 4 -13.90 -4.36 1.44
N TYR A 5 -13.40 -4.82 2.59
CA TYR A 5 -12.01 -5.24 2.78
C TYR A 5 -11.59 -6.38 1.85
N SER A 6 -12.41 -7.43 1.82
CA SER A 6 -12.17 -8.63 1.02
C SER A 6 -12.24 -8.31 -0.47
N ILE A 7 -13.19 -7.47 -0.90
CA ILE A 7 -13.31 -7.10 -2.31
C ILE A 7 -12.02 -6.44 -2.80
N ILE A 8 -11.47 -5.48 -2.06
CA ILE A 8 -10.34 -4.68 -2.54
C ILE A 8 -9.00 -5.38 -2.35
N LEU A 9 -8.84 -6.08 -1.24
CA LEU A 9 -7.58 -6.71 -0.89
C LEU A 9 -7.50 -8.19 -1.29
N ILE A 10 -8.59 -8.84 -1.72
CA ILE A 10 -8.59 -10.26 -2.11
C ILE A 10 -9.04 -10.44 -3.55
N TRP A 11 -10.26 -9.99 -3.88
CA TRP A 11 -10.94 -10.40 -5.13
C TRP A 11 -10.70 -9.46 -6.32
N ALA A 12 -10.48 -8.16 -6.07
CA ALA A 12 -10.38 -7.18 -7.13
C ALA A 12 -9.05 -7.27 -7.88
N LYS A 13 -9.08 -6.96 -9.18
CA LYS A 13 -7.87 -6.77 -10.00
C LYS A 13 -6.93 -5.76 -9.32
N GLY A 14 -5.66 -6.12 -9.14
CA GLY A 14 -4.69 -5.31 -8.41
C GLY A 14 -4.63 -5.56 -6.89
N ALA A 15 -5.37 -6.55 -6.36
CA ALA A 15 -5.41 -6.85 -4.93
C ALA A 15 -4.03 -7.20 -4.38
N LYS A 16 -3.27 -8.06 -5.09
CA LYS A 16 -1.90 -8.45 -4.71
C LYS A 16 -0.97 -7.23 -4.60
N GLN A 17 -1.08 -6.29 -5.54
CA GLN A 17 -0.33 -5.03 -5.54
C GLN A 17 -0.72 -4.15 -4.35
N ARG A 18 -2.01 -4.00 -4.07
CA ARG A 18 -2.50 -3.22 -2.92
C ARG A 18 -2.04 -3.81 -1.59
N ARG A 19 -2.13 -5.13 -1.41
CA ARG A 19 -1.61 -5.82 -0.21
C ARG A 19 -0.12 -5.55 -0.03
N HIS A 20 0.68 -5.72 -1.08
CA HIS A 20 2.12 -5.47 -0.99
C HIS A 20 2.44 -3.97 -0.77
N ILE A 21 1.72 -3.03 -1.38
CA ILE A 21 1.89 -1.58 -1.08
C ILE A 21 1.61 -1.34 0.40
N LEU A 22 0.49 -1.84 0.91
CA LEU A 22 0.08 -1.68 2.30
C LEU A 22 1.13 -2.23 3.27
N CYS A 23 1.64 -3.44 3.02
CA CYS A 23 2.71 -4.04 3.82
C CYS A 23 4.02 -3.24 3.76
N LYS A 24 4.40 -2.71 2.59
CA LYS A 24 5.63 -1.89 2.49
C LYS A 24 5.54 -0.56 3.23
N ILE A 25 4.35 0.04 3.26
CA ILE A 25 4.13 1.25 4.06
C ILE A 25 4.25 0.91 5.55
N TYR A 26 3.67 -0.21 5.97
CA TYR A 26 3.77 -0.69 7.35
C TYR A 26 5.21 -1.03 7.77
N GLU A 27 5.94 -1.81 6.96
CA GLU A 27 7.35 -2.13 7.21
C GLU A 27 8.24 -0.90 7.35
N ALA A 28 7.96 0.15 6.57
CA ALA A 28 8.72 1.40 6.70
C ALA A 28 8.35 2.15 7.97
N GLN A 29 7.06 2.20 8.28
CA GLN A 29 6.56 2.82 9.50
C GLN A 29 7.13 2.13 10.76
N THR A 30 7.22 0.80 10.79
CA THR A 30 7.80 0.06 11.93
C THR A 30 9.31 0.26 12.06
N LYS A 31 10.00 0.56 10.96
CA LYS A 31 11.43 0.92 10.94
C LYS A 31 11.70 2.40 11.24
N GLY A 32 10.67 3.21 11.45
CA GLY A 32 10.80 4.66 11.60
C GLY A 32 11.20 5.39 10.30
N GLU A 33 11.05 4.74 9.15
CA GLU A 33 11.35 5.32 7.85
C GLU A 33 10.14 6.05 7.27
N SER A 34 10.34 7.29 6.84
CA SER A 34 9.33 8.00 6.06
C SER A 34 9.10 7.34 4.70
N MET A 35 7.83 7.04 4.40
CA MET A 35 7.41 6.46 3.13
C MET A 35 6.56 7.44 2.33
N PHE A 36 6.91 7.63 1.07
CA PHE A 36 6.21 8.52 0.14
C PHE A 36 6.05 7.85 -1.23
N VAL A 37 5.10 8.35 -2.01
CA VAL A 37 4.67 7.75 -3.29
C VAL A 37 5.85 7.49 -4.24
N SER A 38 6.79 8.44 -4.37
CA SER A 38 7.95 8.27 -5.25
C SER A 38 8.97 7.25 -4.74
N LYS A 39 9.16 7.11 -3.42
CA LYS A 39 10.01 6.06 -2.82
C LYS A 39 9.41 4.68 -3.05
N LEU A 40 8.09 4.53 -2.84
CA LEU A 40 7.36 3.30 -3.17
C LEU A 40 7.51 2.94 -4.65
N ALA A 41 7.34 3.92 -5.53
CA ALA A 41 7.45 3.69 -6.96
C ALA A 41 8.84 3.23 -7.40
N LYS A 42 9.89 3.83 -6.82
CA LYS A 42 11.28 3.42 -7.06
C LYS A 42 11.53 1.99 -6.55
N ASN A 43 11.11 1.68 -5.31
CA ASN A 43 11.25 0.35 -4.73
C ASN A 43 10.58 -0.75 -5.56
N TYR A 44 9.38 -0.48 -6.07
CA TYR A 44 8.71 -1.40 -6.98
C TYR A 44 9.51 -1.59 -8.26
N GLN A 45 9.94 -0.51 -8.92
CA GLN A 45 10.72 -0.59 -10.17
C GLN A 45 12.02 -1.39 -10.03
N GLU A 46 12.68 -1.34 -8.86
CA GLU A 46 13.98 -1.98 -8.61
C GLU A 46 13.88 -3.44 -8.12
N LYS A 47 12.83 -3.81 -7.37
CA LYS A 47 12.71 -5.15 -6.74
C LYS A 47 11.67 -6.08 -7.38
N PHE A 48 11.23 -5.76 -8.60
CA PHE A 48 10.06 -6.40 -9.22
C PHE A 48 10.27 -7.88 -9.59
N GLU A 49 11.49 -8.29 -9.92
CA GLU A 49 11.75 -9.66 -10.40
C GLU A 49 11.69 -10.72 -9.29
N LEU A 50 11.78 -10.32 -8.02
CA LEU A 50 11.93 -11.26 -6.91
C LEU A 50 10.61 -11.89 -6.40
N ASN A 51 9.44 -11.31 -6.68
CA ASN A 51 8.19 -11.65 -5.97
C ASN A 51 7.00 -12.07 -6.87
N GLY A 52 7.25 -12.39 -8.15
CA GLY A 52 6.18 -12.84 -9.07
C GLY A 52 5.02 -11.86 -9.19
N LEU A 53 5.31 -10.56 -9.06
CA LEU A 53 4.35 -9.48 -9.28
C LEU A 53 4.58 -8.95 -10.71
N LYS A 54 3.53 -8.43 -11.36
CA LYS A 54 3.66 -7.73 -12.65
C LYS A 54 4.15 -6.30 -12.49
N LYS A 55 5.24 -5.91 -13.18
CA LYS A 55 5.78 -4.54 -13.19
C LYS A 55 4.66 -3.53 -13.47
N ILE A 56 4.47 -2.57 -12.56
CA ILE A 56 3.45 -1.52 -12.68
C ILE A 56 4.08 -0.14 -12.83
N SER A 57 3.42 0.73 -13.59
CA SER A 57 3.84 2.11 -13.79
C SER A 57 3.68 2.95 -12.52
N ARG A 58 4.38 4.10 -12.45
CA ARG A 58 4.19 5.08 -11.36
C ARG A 58 2.73 5.54 -11.24
N SER A 59 2.03 5.68 -12.37
CA SER A 59 0.61 6.05 -12.41
C SER A 59 -0.29 4.96 -11.81
N ALA A 60 0.01 3.68 -12.07
CA ALA A 60 -0.73 2.57 -11.47
C ALA A 60 -0.50 2.47 -9.94
N ILE A 61 0.72 2.73 -9.47
CA ILE A 61 1.02 2.79 -8.03
C ILE A 61 0.21 3.91 -7.37
N ARG A 62 0.17 5.12 -7.97
CA ARG A 62 -0.68 6.21 -7.48
C ARG A 62 -2.14 5.79 -7.39
N LYS A 63 -2.70 5.17 -8.43
CA LYS A 63 -4.09 4.68 -8.41
C LYS A 63 -4.33 3.69 -7.26
N HIS A 64 -3.40 2.79 -6.98
CA HIS A 64 -3.54 1.86 -5.86
C HIS A 64 -3.47 2.56 -4.50
N ILE A 65 -2.60 3.56 -4.36
CA ILE A 65 -2.50 4.39 -3.14
C ILE A 65 -3.79 5.17 -2.93
N GLU A 66 -4.36 5.79 -3.95
CA GLU A 66 -5.64 6.50 -3.86
C GLU A 66 -6.78 5.56 -3.42
N ILE A 67 -6.87 4.35 -4.00
CA ILE A 67 -7.84 3.34 -3.52
C ILE A 67 -7.60 2.98 -2.05
N LEU A 68 -6.34 2.84 -1.63
CA LEU A 68 -6.05 2.52 -0.22
C LEU A 68 -6.44 3.67 0.72
N LYS A 69 -6.30 4.93 0.29
CA LYS A 69 -6.74 6.11 1.03
C LYS A 69 -8.27 6.20 1.10
N GLU A 70 -8.94 6.05 -0.04
CA GLU A 70 -10.40 6.12 -0.18
C GLU A 70 -11.09 5.14 0.77
N TYR A 71 -10.53 3.93 0.91
CA TYR A 71 -11.05 2.90 1.80
C TYR A 71 -10.45 2.93 3.21
N GLY A 72 -9.69 3.97 3.54
CA GLY A 72 -9.20 4.25 4.89
C GLY A 72 -8.11 3.32 5.40
N PHE A 73 -7.40 2.59 4.53
CA PHE A 73 -6.29 1.72 4.93
C PHE A 73 -5.01 2.50 5.22
N ILE A 74 -4.81 3.61 4.51
CA ILE A 74 -3.68 4.52 4.69
C ILE A 74 -4.18 5.95 4.74
N LYS A 75 -3.42 6.83 5.38
CA LYS A 75 -3.67 8.27 5.41
C LYS A 75 -2.38 9.04 5.13
N PRO A 76 -2.48 10.23 4.52
CA PRO A 76 -1.37 11.18 4.50
C PRO A 76 -1.08 11.69 5.91
N VAL A 77 0.21 11.87 6.24
CA VAL A 77 0.64 12.53 7.48
C VAL A 77 0.71 14.05 7.28
N ASN A 78 1.10 14.49 6.09
CA ASN A 78 1.16 15.89 5.68
C ASN A 78 0.24 16.12 4.48
N GLU A 79 -1.05 16.32 4.73
CA GLU A 79 -2.01 16.66 3.69
C GLU A 79 -1.54 17.89 2.89
N GLY A 80 -1.46 17.76 1.57
CA GLY A 80 -0.98 18.81 0.66
C GLY A 80 0.55 18.99 0.61
N GLY A 81 1.32 18.25 1.40
CA GLY A 81 2.77 18.31 1.41
C GLY A 81 3.42 17.65 0.17
N LYS A 82 4.60 18.15 -0.21
CA LYS A 82 5.42 17.59 -1.30
C LYS A 82 6.82 17.26 -0.76
N PRO A 83 7.16 15.97 -0.54
CA PRO A 83 6.40 14.77 -0.82
C PRO A 83 5.30 14.46 0.22
N GLU A 84 4.24 13.75 -0.20
CA GLU A 84 3.18 13.25 0.67
C GLU A 84 3.64 11.97 1.39
N PHE A 85 3.70 12.05 2.72
CA PHE A 85 4.06 10.96 3.61
C PHE A 85 2.84 10.09 3.92
N LEU A 86 2.99 8.78 3.79
CA LEU A 86 1.92 7.82 3.96
C LEU A 86 2.09 7.05 5.27
N GLN A 87 0.99 6.91 6.01
CA GLN A 87 0.92 6.13 7.24
C GLN A 87 -0.21 5.11 7.16
N VAL A 88 0.00 3.92 7.73
CA VAL A 88 -1.06 2.91 7.85
C VAL A 88 -2.00 3.28 8.99
N THR A 89 -3.31 3.16 8.75
CA THR A 89 -4.34 3.39 9.77
C THR A 89 -4.58 2.13 10.61
N GLU A 90 -5.38 2.23 11.67
CA GLU A 90 -5.82 1.05 12.43
C GLU A 90 -6.52 -0.01 11.57
N ILE A 91 -7.30 0.43 10.59
CA ILE A 91 -7.98 -0.43 9.62
C ILE A 91 -6.94 -1.13 8.74
N GLY A 92 -5.94 -0.39 8.24
CA GLY A 92 -4.81 -0.94 7.50
C GLY A 92 -4.04 -1.98 8.30
N MET A 93 -3.76 -1.72 9.58
CA MET A 93 -3.07 -2.66 10.47
C MET A 93 -3.88 -3.95 10.66
N LYS A 94 -5.20 -3.85 10.89
CA LYS A 94 -6.08 -5.03 10.98
C LYS A 94 -6.09 -5.84 9.68
N ALA A 95 -6.06 -5.17 8.53
CA ALA A 95 -5.97 -5.84 7.24
C ALA A 95 -4.63 -6.57 7.08
N ILE A 96 -3.51 -5.95 7.41
CA ILE A 96 -2.18 -6.58 7.32
C ILE A 96 -2.12 -7.84 8.17
N LYS A 97 -2.57 -7.79 9.42
CA LYS A 97 -2.61 -8.97 10.31
C LYS A 97 -3.40 -10.15 9.73
N LYS A 98 -4.42 -9.89 8.91
CA LYS A 98 -5.17 -10.94 8.21
C LYS A 98 -4.40 -11.56 7.04
N PHE A 99 -3.47 -10.83 6.42
CA PHE A 99 -2.73 -11.26 5.24
C PHE A 99 -1.27 -11.62 5.53
N GLU A 100 -0.80 -11.48 6.77
CA GLU A 100 0.56 -11.81 7.19
C GLU A 100 0.91 -13.30 6.98
N LYS A 101 -0.09 -14.17 6.80
CA LYS A 101 0.06 -15.59 6.46
C LYS A 101 0.13 -15.88 4.95
N ASP A 102 -0.24 -14.92 4.09
CA ASP A 102 -0.45 -15.09 2.64
C ASP A 102 0.55 -14.30 1.78
N ILE A 103 1.57 -13.69 2.40
CA ILE A 103 2.63 -12.88 1.75
C ILE A 103 3.97 -13.56 1.99
#